data_AF-A0A2Z2KQ68-F1
#
_entry.id   AF-A0A2Z2KQ68-F1
#
_cell.length_a   1.000
_cell.length_b   1.000
_cell.length_c   1.000
_cell.angle_alpha   90.00
_cell.angle_beta   90.00
_cell.angle_gamma   90.00
#
_symmetry.space_group_name_H-M   'P 1'
#
loop_
_entity.id
_entity.type
_entity.pdbx_description
1 polymer ?
#
loop_
_entity_poly.entity_id
_entity_poly.type
_entity_poly.pdbx_seq_one_letter_code
_entity_poly.pdbx_strand_id
1 'polypeptide(L)'
;MSEWAKKIAGVFINNETRRTEIQQPLSELLIELKSEQGIREASVELVSEFPLVWNVIINGKQAKISEEDVALAQRLYDEPYEKTFTDPKRDVNDVLKELLMNRFK
;
A
#
# COMPACT_ATOMS: atom_id res chain seq x y z
N MET A 1 22.13 -6.30 -23.69
CA MET A 1 21.57 -6.64 -22.36
C MET A 1 20.86 -7.98 -22.45
N SER A 2 21.19 -8.93 -21.58
CA SER A 2 20.57 -10.28 -21.57
C SER A 2 19.11 -10.23 -21.13
N GLU A 3 18.31 -11.21 -21.54
CA GLU A 3 16.88 -11.28 -21.17
C GLU A 3 16.66 -11.42 -19.66
N TRP A 4 17.51 -12.17 -18.97
CA TRP A 4 17.42 -12.33 -17.52
C TRP A 4 17.65 -11.00 -16.78
N ALA A 5 18.57 -10.16 -17.26
CA ALA A 5 18.85 -8.86 -16.68
C ALA A 5 17.68 -7.88 -16.88
N LYS A 6 17.02 -7.92 -18.05
CA LYS A 6 15.79 -7.14 -18.30
C LYS A 6 14.64 -7.56 -17.40
N LYS A 7 14.46 -8.86 -17.17
CA LYS A 7 13.42 -9.39 -16.26
C LYS A 7 13.64 -8.91 -14.84
N ILE A 8 14.88 -8.99 -14.33
CA ILE A 8 15.24 -8.50 -13.00
C ILE A 8 15.01 -6.98 -12.90
N ALA A 9 15.49 -6.20 -13.87
CA ALA A 9 15.27 -4.74 -13.89
C ALA A 9 13.77 -4.37 -13.90
N GLY A 10 12.93 -5.13 -14.62
CA GLY A 10 11.49 -4.94 -14.64
C GLY A 10 10.82 -5.11 -13.27
N VAL A 11 11.33 -6.00 -12.41
CA VAL A 11 10.82 -6.15 -11.03
C VAL A 11 11.02 -4.86 -10.23
N PHE A 12 12.19 -4.24 -10.34
CA PHE A 12 12.50 -3.00 -9.62
C PHE A 12 11.66 -1.80 -10.11
N ILE A 13 11.45 -1.67 -11.43
CA ILE A 13 10.60 -0.61 -12.01
C ILE A 13 9.14 -0.77 -11.55
N ASN A 14 8.62 -2.00 -11.57
CA ASN A 14 7.27 -2.29 -11.09
C ASN A 14 7.15 -1.99 -9.59
N ASN A 15 8.17 -2.32 -8.79
CA ASN A 15 8.19 -2.03 -7.36
C ASN A 15 8.13 -0.51 -7.09
N GLU A 16 8.89 0.30 -7.83
CA GLU A 16 8.88 1.75 -7.68
C GLU A 16 7.53 2.38 -8.07
N THR A 17 6.92 1.86 -9.14
CA THR A 17 5.58 2.27 -9.58
C THR A 17 4.55 1.95 -8.49
N ARG A 18 4.59 0.72 -7.97
CA ARG A 18 3.69 0.24 -6.92
C ARG A 18 3.87 0.99 -5.60
N ARG A 19 5.12 1.32 -5.27
CA ARG A 19 5.46 2.17 -4.12
C ARG A 19 4.74 3.50 -4.23
N THR A 20 4.83 4.16 -5.38
CA THR A 20 4.21 5.48 -5.60
C THR A 20 2.68 5.40 -5.54
N GLU A 21 2.12 4.39 -6.20
CA GLU A 21 0.68 4.12 -6.25
C GLU A 21 0.05 3.93 -4.86
N ILE A 22 0.79 3.37 -3.90
CA ILE A 22 0.30 3.15 -2.53
C ILE A 22 0.69 4.31 -1.60
N GLN A 23 1.96 4.75 -1.65
CA GLN A 23 2.52 5.75 -0.72
C GLN A 23 1.80 7.09 -0.84
N GLN A 24 1.52 7.55 -2.06
CA GLN A 24 0.91 8.85 -2.28
C GLN A 24 -0.50 8.92 -1.67
N PRO A 25 -1.45 8.06 -2.06
CA PRO A 25 -2.78 8.09 -1.47
C PRO A 25 -2.78 7.77 0.02
N LEU A 26 -1.91 6.87 0.50
CA LEU A 26 -1.78 6.62 1.94
C LEU A 26 -1.35 7.88 2.72
N SER A 27 -0.43 8.67 2.15
CA SER A 27 0.00 9.94 2.75
C SER A 27 -1.11 10.98 2.75
N GLU A 28 -1.86 11.09 1.66
CA GLU A 28 -3.00 12.00 1.53
C GLU A 28 -4.12 11.66 2.53
N LEU A 29 -4.47 10.38 2.69
CA LEU A 29 -5.46 9.92 3.68
C LEU A 29 -5.04 10.24 5.12
N LEU A 30 -3.75 10.11 5.44
CA LEU A 30 -3.25 10.45 6.78
C LEU A 30 -3.22 11.96 7.03
N ILE A 31 -3.04 12.78 5.98
CA ILE A 31 -3.20 14.24 6.08
C ILE A 31 -4.67 14.58 6.32
N GLU A 32 -5.60 13.95 5.61
CA GLU A 32 -7.04 14.11 5.83
C GLU A 32 -7.41 13.75 7.28
N LEU A 33 -6.93 12.61 7.79
CA LEU A 33 -7.16 12.17 9.17
C LEU A 33 -6.68 13.15 10.23
N LYS A 34 -5.66 13.98 9.97
CA LYS A 34 -5.22 15.03 10.92
C LYS A 34 -6.23 16.15 11.09
N SER A 35 -7.14 16.32 10.13
CA SER A 35 -8.20 17.33 10.23
C SER A 35 -9.35 16.89 11.15
N GLU A 36 -9.41 15.60 11.49
CA GLU A 36 -10.45 15.03 12.35
C GLU A 36 -10.22 15.29 13.84
N GLN A 37 -11.32 15.45 14.59
CA GLN A 37 -11.23 15.67 16.03
C GLN A 37 -10.61 14.47 16.73
N GLY A 38 -9.57 14.73 17.53
CA GLY A 38 -8.91 13.71 18.34
C GLY A 38 -7.66 13.10 17.72
N ILE A 39 -7.37 13.36 16.44
CA ILE A 39 -6.12 12.96 15.80
C ILE A 39 -5.11 14.13 15.90
N ARG A 40 -4.03 13.92 16.65
CA ARG A 40 -2.93 14.88 16.82
C ARG A 40 -1.74 14.55 15.94
N GLU A 41 -1.55 13.27 15.66
CA GLU A 41 -0.45 12.76 14.87
C GLU A 41 -0.96 11.66 13.92
N ALA A 42 -0.57 11.76 12.66
CA ALA A 42 -0.75 10.71 11.66
C ALA A 42 0.43 10.77 10.68
N SER A 43 1.14 9.66 10.49
CA SER A 43 2.29 9.61 9.58
C SER A 43 2.45 8.22 8.99
N VAL A 44 3.15 8.16 7.88
CA VAL A 44 3.54 6.92 7.21
C VAL A 44 5.02 6.94 6.94
N GLU A 45 5.68 5.82 7.21
CA GLU A 45 7.09 5.60 6.94
C GLU A 45 7.24 4.29 6.16
N LEU A 46 8.04 4.31 5.10
CA LEU A 46 8.42 3.08 4.40
C LEU A 46 9.50 2.36 5.20
N VAL A 47 9.19 1.17 5.70
CA VAL A 47 10.09 0.39 6.57
C VAL A 47 10.78 -0.76 5.85
N SER A 48 10.31 -1.13 4.66
CA SER A 48 10.94 -2.12 3.79
C SER A 48 10.60 -1.85 2.33
N GLU A 49 11.61 -1.95 1.46
CA GLU A 49 11.46 -1.82 -0.01
C GLU A 49 11.23 -3.17 -0.70
N PHE A 50 11.67 -4.28 -0.07
CA PHE A 50 11.56 -5.64 -0.61
C PHE A 50 11.30 -6.67 0.51
N PRO A 51 10.04 -7.02 0.81
CA PRO A 51 8.80 -6.52 0.20
C PRO A 51 8.48 -5.08 0.62
N LEU A 52 7.61 -4.40 -0.13
CA LEU A 52 7.11 -3.07 0.21
C LEU A 52 6.25 -3.13 1.48
N VAL A 53 6.68 -2.44 2.53
CA VAL A 53 5.96 -2.35 3.80
C VAL A 53 6.02 -0.95 4.36
N TRP A 54 4.85 -0.45 4.73
CA TRP A 54 4.66 0.84 5.38
C TRP A 54 4.30 0.66 6.85
N ASN A 55 4.90 1.47 7.70
CA ASN A 55 4.47 1.67 9.07
C ASN A 55 3.59 2.92 9.12
N VAL A 56 2.34 2.75 9.50
CA VAL A 56 1.38 3.82 9.71
C VAL A 56 1.30 4.10 11.20
N ILE A 57 1.43 5.36 11.57
CA ILE A 57 1.42 5.81 12.96
C ILE A 57 0.27 6.79 13.12
N ILE A 58 -0.63 6.54 14.07
CA ILE A 58 -1.75 7.45 14.41
C ILE A 58 -1.79 7.61 15.93
N ASN A 59 -1.59 8.82 16.45
CA ASN A 59 -1.53 9.13 17.88
C ASN A 59 -0.64 8.17 18.69
N GLY A 60 0.53 7.82 18.15
CA GLY A 60 1.46 6.87 18.78
C GLY A 60 1.09 5.39 18.65
N LYS A 61 -0.10 5.03 18.16
CA LYS A 61 -0.40 3.64 17.75
C LYS A 61 0.24 3.38 16.39
N GLN A 62 0.84 2.20 16.22
CA GLN A 62 1.50 1.81 14.98
C GLN A 62 0.83 0.58 14.37
N ALA A 63 0.68 0.58 13.06
CA ALA A 63 0.21 -0.57 12.29
C ALA A 63 0.97 -0.69 10.98
N LYS A 64 1.22 -1.94 10.56
CA LYS A 64 1.87 -2.22 9.29
C LYS A 64 0.85 -2.45 8.19
N ILE A 65 1.11 -1.86 7.03
CA ILE A 65 0.43 -2.12 5.77
C ILE A 65 1.49 -2.60 4.79
N SER A 66 1.32 -3.80 4.25
CA SER A 66 2.19 -4.33 3.19
C SER A 66 1.56 -4.18 1.81
N GLU A 67 2.37 -4.19 0.77
CA GLU A 67 1.88 -4.25 -0.61
C GLU A 67 1.02 -5.50 -0.86
N GLU A 68 1.34 -6.62 -0.19
CA GLU A 68 0.54 -7.84 -0.20
C GLU A 68 -0.85 -7.63 0.42
N ASP A 69 -0.97 -6.93 1.55
CA ASP A 69 -2.27 -6.60 2.16
C ASP A 69 -3.15 -5.81 1.18
N VAL A 70 -2.56 -4.82 0.50
CA VAL A 70 -3.25 -3.99 -0.49
C VAL A 70 -3.66 -4.83 -1.70
N ALA A 71 -2.74 -5.64 -2.23
CA ALA A 71 -3.01 -6.52 -3.36
C ALA A 71 -4.10 -7.55 -3.05
N LEU A 72 -4.09 -8.15 -1.85
CA LEU A 72 -5.12 -9.08 -1.39
C LEU A 72 -6.48 -8.38 -1.28
N ALA A 73 -6.54 -7.20 -0.66
CA ALA A 73 -7.78 -6.45 -0.52
C ALA A 73 -8.33 -5.92 -1.85
N GLN A 74 -7.46 -5.63 -2.82
CA GLN A 74 -7.86 -5.32 -4.21
C GLN A 74 -8.37 -6.55 -4.97
N ARG A 75 -7.89 -7.75 -4.62
CA ARG A 75 -8.24 -9.03 -5.27
C ARG A 75 -9.39 -9.79 -4.64
N LEU A 76 -9.77 -9.51 -3.39
CA LEU A 76 -10.70 -10.31 -2.57
C LEU A 76 -12.14 -10.45 -3.10
N TYR A 77 -12.44 -10.08 -4.35
CA TYR A 77 -13.66 -10.50 -5.06
C TYR A 77 -13.46 -11.60 -6.13
N ASP A 78 -12.22 -12.06 -6.41
CA ASP A 78 -11.99 -13.15 -7.37
C ASP A 78 -10.90 -14.13 -6.88
N GLU A 79 -11.32 -15.33 -6.49
CA GLU A 79 -10.47 -16.52 -6.58
C GLU A 79 -10.33 -16.98 -8.05
N PRO A 80 -9.33 -17.79 -8.44
CA PRO A 80 -8.04 -18.07 -7.83
C PRO A 80 -6.86 -17.52 -8.69
N TYR A 81 -5.70 -17.45 -8.05
CA TYR A 81 -4.38 -17.07 -8.57
C TYR A 81 -4.13 -17.43 -10.06
N GLU A 82 -3.90 -16.41 -10.90
CA GLU A 82 -2.73 -16.30 -11.76
C GLU A 82 -2.65 -14.93 -12.50
N LYS A 83 -1.52 -14.26 -12.28
CA LYS A 83 -0.79 -13.35 -13.20
C LYS A 83 -1.32 -11.93 -13.48
N THR A 84 -0.30 -11.06 -13.49
CA THR A 84 -0.21 -9.67 -13.96
C THR A 84 -0.99 -8.62 -13.15
N PHE A 85 -0.24 -7.64 -12.62
CA PHE A 85 -0.71 -6.45 -11.89
C PHE A 85 -1.54 -5.49 -12.77
N THR A 86 -2.34 -6.00 -13.69
CA THR A 86 -2.95 -5.22 -14.78
C THR A 86 -4.43 -4.90 -14.58
N ASP A 87 -5.07 -5.32 -13.50
CA ASP A 87 -6.36 -4.72 -13.13
C ASP A 87 -6.65 -4.85 -11.63
N PRO A 88 -6.45 -3.78 -10.84
CA PRO A 88 -7.12 -3.68 -9.56
C PRO A 88 -8.61 -3.39 -9.81
N LYS A 89 -9.49 -4.39 -9.55
CA LYS A 89 -10.95 -4.19 -9.63
C LYS A 89 -11.48 -3.13 -8.65
N ARG A 90 -10.68 -2.74 -7.66
CA ARG A 90 -11.00 -1.74 -6.63
C ARG A 90 -9.95 -0.66 -6.56
N ASP A 91 -10.41 0.57 -6.39
CA ASP A 91 -9.55 1.74 -6.20
C ASP A 91 -8.64 1.57 -4.98
N VAL A 92 -7.37 1.96 -5.13
CA VAL A 92 -6.35 1.84 -4.07
C VAL A 92 -6.76 2.66 -2.85
N ASN A 93 -7.38 3.84 -3.01
CA ASN A 93 -7.80 4.66 -1.88
C ASN A 93 -8.85 3.97 -1.03
N ASP A 94 -9.87 3.38 -1.66
CA ASP A 94 -10.95 2.70 -0.94
C ASP A 94 -10.41 1.50 -0.15
N VAL A 95 -9.51 0.73 -0.75
CA VAL A 95 -8.82 -0.38 -0.09
C VAL A 95 -7.96 0.12 1.07
N LEU A 96 -7.21 1.21 0.89
CA LEU A 96 -6.38 1.77 1.96
C LEU A 96 -7.23 2.28 3.12
N LYS A 97 -8.38 2.92 2.86
CA LYS A 97 -9.34 3.33 3.90
C LYS A 97 -9.83 2.13 4.71
N GLU A 98 -10.22 1.05 4.04
CA GLU A 98 -10.65 -0.20 4.70
C GLU A 98 -9.53 -0.81 5.55
N LEU A 99 -8.31 -0.88 5.00
CA LEU A 99 -7.15 -1.38 5.73
C LEU A 99 -6.85 -0.53 6.96
N LEU A 100 -6.87 0.81 6.84
CA LEU A 100 -6.67 1.71 7.97
C LEU A 100 -7.74 1.51 9.06
N MET A 101 -9.02 1.43 8.68
CA MET A 101 -10.10 1.15 9.62
C MET A 101 -9.90 -0.20 10.33
N ASN A 102 -9.54 -1.25 9.59
CA ASN A 102 -9.33 -2.59 10.16
C ASN A 102 -8.11 -2.66 11.08
N ARG A 103 -7.06 -1.88 10.80
CA ARG A 103 -5.81 -1.88 11.58
C ARG A 103 -5.90 -1.04 12.87
N PHE A 104 -6.79 -0.04 12.91
CA PHE A 104 -6.91 0.89 14.04
C PHE A 104 -8.25 0.83 14.81
N LYS A 105 -9.13 -0.11 14.46
CA LYS A 105 -10.32 -0.47 15.26
C LYS A 105 -9.94 -0.97 16.65
#